data_AF-A0A1S2VC48-F1
#
_entry.id   AF-A0A1S2VC48-F1
#
_cell.length_a   1.000
_cell.length_b   1.000
_cell.length_c   1.000
_cell.angle_alpha   90.00
_cell.angle_beta   90.00
_cell.angle_gamma   90.00
#
_symmetry.space_group_name_H-M   'P 1'
#
loop_
_entity.id
_entity.type
_entity.pdbx_description
1 polymer ?
#
loop_
_entity_poly.entity_id
_entity_poly.type
_entity_poly.pdbx_seq_one_letter_code
_entity_poly.pdbx_strand_id
1 'polypeptide(L)'
;MVLNKQGVPNRKVWLFSPCRYKTGAYEAICLPDPNSITVDGMISWGYHVATLVEDPLLGELVYDYFINTERPLRLQEWISIQGLSTYQLRVEPAHNYLFYSESAPDQLESLFTGEFFRYEGEALEGEWVAKGLAVNQTAYDFYLEEIKTRPEGQLRYEYQLLVGNINTFETIIRDQQEPAELPAGLVQKHHRLLAHYQQRYEYYLARWRTQLLLLEQPEMVNWQPEEPRTHLPYSWHTNNYVHDDLILSNPMGLN
;
A
#
# COMPACT_ATOMS: atom_id res chain seq x y z
N MET A 1 10.28 -11.81 1.42
CA MET A 1 11.63 -11.20 1.26
C MET A 1 12.64 -11.72 2.28
N VAL A 2 12.55 -11.35 3.57
CA VAL A 2 13.53 -11.77 4.60
C VAL A 2 13.64 -13.30 4.69
N LEU A 3 12.49 -14.00 4.74
CA LEU A 3 12.43 -15.46 4.76
C LEU A 3 13.06 -16.10 3.50
N ASN A 4 12.79 -15.55 2.30
CA ASN A 4 13.39 -16.02 1.04
C ASN A 4 14.92 -15.96 1.08
N LYS A 5 15.51 -14.89 1.65
CA LYS A 5 16.97 -14.77 1.82
C LYS A 5 17.58 -15.83 2.74
N GLN A 6 16.78 -16.40 3.65
CA GLN A 6 17.17 -17.50 4.53
C GLN A 6 16.78 -18.87 3.97
N GLY A 7 16.29 -18.95 2.73
CA GLY A 7 15.81 -20.20 2.12
C GLY A 7 14.54 -20.77 2.77
N VAL A 8 13.85 -20.01 3.62
CA VAL A 8 12.65 -20.47 4.34
C VAL A 8 11.43 -20.41 3.41
N PRO A 9 10.77 -21.55 3.09
CA PRO A 9 9.54 -21.55 2.31
C PRO A 9 8.44 -20.75 3.00
N ASN A 10 7.78 -19.87 2.26
CA ASN A 10 6.71 -19.02 2.78
C ASN A 10 5.70 -18.68 1.68
N ARG A 11 4.47 -18.40 2.11
CA ARG A 11 3.32 -17.99 1.30
C ARG A 11 2.75 -16.70 1.89
N LYS A 12 1.79 -16.07 1.22
CA LYS A 12 0.96 -15.01 1.78
C LYS A 12 -0.43 -15.56 2.02
N VAL A 13 -1.02 -15.26 3.18
CA VAL A 13 -2.45 -15.47 3.40
C VAL A 13 -3.17 -14.14 3.29
N TRP A 14 -4.19 -14.10 2.44
CA TRP A 14 -5.04 -12.96 2.19
C TRP A 14 -6.46 -13.27 2.67
N LEU A 15 -7.02 -12.37 3.46
CA LEU A 15 -8.40 -12.43 3.93
C LEU A 15 -9.12 -11.17 3.46
N PHE A 16 -10.12 -11.37 2.60
CA PHE A 16 -10.94 -10.30 2.05
C PHE A 16 -12.25 -10.21 2.80
N SER A 17 -12.69 -9.00 3.12
CA SER A 17 -14.03 -8.73 3.64
C SER A 17 -15.06 -8.64 2.50
N PRO A 18 -16.36 -8.76 2.82
CA PRO A 18 -17.41 -8.76 1.81
C PRO A 18 -17.41 -7.53 0.88
N CYS A 19 -17.05 -6.34 1.38
CA CYS A 19 -17.00 -5.13 0.54
C CYS A 19 -16.00 -5.23 -0.64
N ARG A 20 -15.00 -6.12 -0.57
CA ARG A 20 -14.02 -6.34 -1.64
C ARG A 20 -14.39 -7.42 -2.64
N TYR A 21 -15.45 -8.21 -2.45
CA TYR A 21 -15.82 -9.28 -3.39
C TYR A 21 -17.32 -9.45 -3.64
N LYS A 22 -18.18 -8.65 -3.01
CA LYS A 22 -19.63 -8.74 -3.14
C LYS A 22 -20.25 -7.37 -3.37
N THR A 23 -20.90 -7.20 -4.51
CA THR A 23 -21.63 -5.97 -4.85
C THR A 23 -22.69 -5.65 -3.80
N GLY A 24 -22.72 -4.39 -3.35
CA GLY A 24 -23.65 -3.90 -2.33
C GLY A 24 -23.35 -4.34 -0.89
N ALA A 25 -22.21 -4.98 -0.64
CA ALA A 25 -21.73 -5.26 0.71
C ALA A 25 -20.83 -4.14 1.24
N TYR A 26 -20.97 -3.81 2.51
CA TYR A 26 -20.22 -2.74 3.21
C TYR A 26 -19.39 -3.26 4.39
N GLU A 27 -19.43 -4.57 4.66
CA GLU A 27 -18.68 -5.17 5.77
C GLU A 27 -17.18 -5.14 5.46
N ALA A 28 -16.43 -4.48 6.35
CA ALA A 28 -14.99 -4.32 6.36
C ALA A 28 -14.40 -4.95 7.63
N ILE A 29 -13.09 -5.23 7.61
CA ILE A 29 -12.32 -5.56 8.81
C ILE A 29 -12.21 -4.29 9.64
N CYS A 30 -12.72 -4.29 10.87
CA CYS A 30 -12.68 -3.13 11.76
C CYS A 30 -11.95 -3.49 13.05
N LEU A 31 -10.75 -2.95 13.25
CA LEU A 31 -9.89 -3.23 14.41
C LEU A 31 -9.60 -1.93 15.19
N PRO A 32 -9.38 -1.97 16.51
CA PRO A 32 -8.95 -0.79 17.25
C PRO A 32 -7.61 -0.25 16.73
N ASP A 33 -7.44 1.07 16.69
CA ASP A 33 -6.16 1.70 16.38
C ASP A 33 -5.29 1.83 17.66
N PRO A 34 -4.23 1.01 17.82
CA PRO A 34 -3.36 1.09 18.99
C PRO A 34 -2.48 2.35 19.02
N ASN A 35 -2.38 3.09 17.92
CA ASN A 35 -1.58 4.31 17.79
C ASN A 35 -2.42 5.60 17.85
N SER A 36 -3.75 5.50 17.77
CA SER A 36 -4.67 6.65 17.73
C SER A 36 -4.28 7.68 16.65
N ILE A 37 -3.92 7.15 15.47
CA ILE A 37 -3.66 7.84 14.21
C ILE A 37 -4.99 8.19 13.52
N THR A 38 -5.99 7.31 13.59
CA THR A 38 -7.34 7.59 13.10
C THR A 38 -8.14 8.46 14.07
N VAL A 39 -9.13 9.19 13.54
CA VAL A 39 -9.96 10.14 14.30
C VAL A 39 -10.96 9.43 15.22
N ASP A 40 -11.49 8.29 14.80
CA ASP A 40 -12.49 7.50 15.51
C ASP A 40 -11.87 6.41 16.40
N GLY A 41 -10.55 6.23 16.35
CA GLY A 41 -9.82 5.19 17.08
C GLY A 41 -10.00 3.79 16.48
N MET A 42 -10.53 3.68 15.26
CA MET A 42 -10.70 2.42 14.54
C MET A 42 -9.92 2.44 13.23
N ILE A 43 -9.43 1.28 12.81
CA ILE A 43 -8.84 1.04 11.49
C ILE A 43 -9.81 0.17 10.71
N SER A 44 -10.15 0.60 9.49
CA SER A 44 -11.05 -0.11 8.58
C SER A 44 -10.30 -0.56 7.33
N TRP A 45 -10.39 -1.84 7.00
CA TRP A 45 -9.75 -2.43 5.81
C TRP A 45 -10.69 -3.36 5.06
N GLY A 46 -10.69 -3.28 3.72
CA GLY A 46 -11.39 -4.24 2.88
C GLY A 46 -10.69 -5.61 2.80
N TYR A 47 -9.40 -5.69 3.13
CA TYR A 47 -8.64 -6.93 3.15
C TYR A 47 -7.49 -6.82 4.15
N HIS A 48 -7.01 -7.97 4.63
CA HIS A 48 -5.78 -8.06 5.40
C HIS A 48 -4.88 -9.15 4.84
N VAL A 49 -3.57 -8.96 4.96
CA VAL A 49 -2.55 -9.87 4.42
C VAL A 49 -1.43 -10.10 5.43
N ALA A 50 -1.07 -11.37 5.61
CA ALA A 50 -0.01 -11.77 6.52
C ALA A 50 0.92 -12.82 5.88
N THR A 51 2.10 -13.01 6.49
CA THR A 51 3.05 -14.04 6.03
C THR A 51 2.65 -15.39 6.59
N LEU A 52 2.53 -16.39 5.73
CA LEU A 52 2.21 -17.77 6.09
C LEU A 52 3.46 -18.65 5.95
N VAL A 53 3.77 -19.41 6.99
CA VAL A 53 4.88 -20.39 7.01
C VAL A 53 4.33 -21.75 7.39
N GLU A 54 4.78 -22.79 6.72
CA GLU A 54 4.51 -24.18 7.11
C GLU A 54 5.62 -24.67 8.03
N ASP A 55 5.24 -25.03 9.26
CA ASP A 55 6.12 -25.72 10.21
C ASP A 55 5.79 -27.22 10.23
N PRO A 56 6.77 -28.14 10.09
CA PRO A 56 6.52 -29.58 10.06
C PRO A 56 5.89 -30.18 11.33
N LEU A 57 5.97 -29.49 12.47
CA LEU A 57 5.47 -29.94 13.77
C LEU A 57 4.21 -29.18 14.21
N LEU A 58 4.14 -27.88 13.88
CA LEU A 58 3.09 -26.96 14.34
C LEU A 58 2.03 -26.65 13.26
N GLY A 59 2.30 -27.00 12.00
CA GLY A 59 1.41 -26.77 10.86
C GLY A 59 1.50 -25.35 10.30
N GLU A 60 0.38 -24.83 9.80
CA GLU A 60 0.30 -23.49 9.22
C GLU A 60 0.34 -22.38 10.28
N LEU A 61 1.40 -21.58 10.25
CA LEU A 61 1.69 -20.48 11.16
C LEU A 61 1.65 -19.13 10.43
N VAL A 62 0.84 -18.20 10.95
CA VAL A 62 0.71 -16.84 10.44
C VAL A 62 1.60 -15.90 11.26
N TYR A 63 2.52 -15.22 10.59
CA TYR A 63 3.36 -14.17 11.15
C TYR A 63 2.76 -12.81 10.83
N ASP A 64 2.20 -12.16 11.85
CA ASP A 64 1.54 -10.88 11.77
C ASP A 64 1.84 -10.03 13.01
N TYR A 65 2.86 -9.19 12.90
CA TYR A 65 3.34 -8.32 13.98
C TYR A 65 2.42 -7.12 14.27
N PHE A 66 1.40 -6.86 13.45
CA PHE A 66 0.35 -5.90 13.80
C PHE A 66 -0.60 -6.51 14.85
N ILE A 67 -0.90 -7.80 14.72
CA ILE A 67 -1.83 -8.51 15.62
C ILE A 67 -1.12 -9.14 16.83
N ASN A 68 0.06 -9.73 16.65
CA ASN A 68 0.81 -10.35 17.74
C ASN A 68 2.33 -10.18 17.54
N THR A 69 2.96 -9.47 18.48
CA THR A 69 4.39 -9.19 18.45
C THR A 69 5.26 -10.25 19.13
N GLU A 70 4.66 -11.20 19.87
CA GLU A 70 5.35 -12.17 20.70
C GLU A 70 5.49 -13.56 20.05
N ARG A 71 4.48 -13.98 19.28
CA ARG A 71 4.44 -15.30 18.64
C ARG A 71 3.65 -15.32 17.32
N PRO A 72 3.94 -16.28 16.43
CA PRO A 72 3.02 -16.59 15.34
C PRO A 72 1.67 -17.09 15.86
N LEU A 73 0.65 -16.91 15.03
CA LEU A 73 -0.73 -17.30 15.26
C LEU A 73 -1.05 -18.56 14.44
N ARG A 74 -2.03 -19.36 14.90
CA ARG A 74 -2.63 -20.36 14.01
C ARG A 74 -3.52 -19.67 12.98
N LEU A 75 -3.67 -20.22 11.79
CA LEU A 75 -4.52 -19.63 10.75
C LEU A 75 -5.94 -19.31 11.24
N GLN A 76 -6.60 -20.24 11.95
CA GLN A 76 -7.95 -20.01 12.48
C GLN A 76 -8.01 -18.92 13.57
N GLU A 77 -6.94 -18.77 14.35
CA GLU A 77 -6.80 -17.72 15.37
C GLU A 77 -6.69 -16.35 14.67
N TRP A 78 -5.80 -16.23 13.69
CA TRP A 78 -5.64 -15.02 12.88
C TRP A 78 -6.92 -14.61 12.16
N ILE A 79 -7.66 -15.55 11.57
CA ILE A 79 -8.97 -15.31 10.94
C ILE A 79 -9.98 -14.77 11.97
N SER A 80 -10.06 -15.39 13.15
CA SER A 80 -11.06 -15.01 14.17
C SER A 80 -10.89 -13.59 14.70
N ILE A 81 -9.66 -13.08 14.72
CA ILE A 81 -9.34 -11.73 15.18
C ILE A 81 -9.88 -10.66 14.23
N GLN A 82 -10.07 -10.97 12.93
CA GLN A 82 -10.57 -10.01 11.93
C GLN A 82 -12.04 -9.63 12.13
N GLY A 83 -12.79 -10.37 12.96
CA GLY A 83 -14.16 -10.02 13.36
C GLY A 83 -15.25 -10.16 12.28
N LEU A 84 -14.92 -10.68 11.09
CA LEU A 84 -15.86 -10.79 9.97
C LEU A 84 -16.90 -11.91 10.15
N SER A 85 -18.14 -11.64 9.74
CA SER A 85 -19.22 -12.63 9.68
C SER A 85 -19.09 -13.58 8.49
N THR A 86 -18.56 -13.09 7.37
CA THR A 86 -18.22 -13.86 6.17
C THR A 86 -16.96 -13.29 5.53
N TYR A 87 -16.16 -14.14 4.88
CA TYR A 87 -14.89 -13.74 4.28
C TYR A 87 -14.53 -14.61 3.07
N GLN A 88 -13.62 -14.13 2.22
CA GLN A 88 -12.89 -14.98 1.29
C GLN A 88 -11.42 -15.09 1.71
N LEU A 89 -10.90 -16.31 1.71
CA LEU A 89 -9.48 -16.60 1.97
C LEU A 89 -8.78 -16.95 0.65
N ARG A 90 -7.55 -16.47 0.48
CA ARG A 90 -6.62 -16.91 -0.57
C ARG A 90 -5.24 -17.15 0.04
N VAL A 91 -4.53 -18.17 -0.46
CA VAL A 91 -3.16 -18.46 -0.03
C VAL A 91 -2.29 -18.51 -1.27
N GLU A 92 -1.40 -17.52 -1.37
CA GLU A 92 -0.69 -17.18 -2.59
C GLU A 92 0.83 -17.38 -2.44
N PRO A 93 1.56 -17.62 -3.53
CA PRO A 93 3.02 -17.53 -3.54
C PRO A 93 3.52 -16.19 -2.98
N ALA A 94 4.61 -16.20 -2.21
CA ALA A 94 5.12 -14.99 -1.56
C ALA A 94 5.53 -13.85 -2.51
N HIS A 95 5.67 -14.12 -3.81
CA HIS A 95 5.98 -13.14 -4.85
C HIS A 95 4.75 -12.42 -5.45
N ASN A 96 3.53 -12.92 -5.20
CA ASN A 96 2.31 -12.20 -5.56
C ASN A 96 2.18 -10.98 -4.63
N TYR A 97 2.23 -9.76 -5.16
CA TYR A 97 2.39 -8.57 -4.34
C TYR A 97 1.06 -7.97 -3.89
N LEU A 98 0.14 -7.83 -4.84
CA LEU A 98 -1.18 -7.21 -4.73
C LEU A 98 -2.12 -7.95 -5.71
N PHE A 99 -3.37 -7.50 -5.77
CA PHE A 99 -4.42 -8.12 -6.58
C PHE A 99 -5.05 -7.14 -7.55
N TYR A 100 -5.60 -7.67 -8.66
CA TYR A 100 -6.38 -6.87 -9.60
C TYR A 100 -7.77 -6.58 -9.04
N SER A 101 -8.28 -5.40 -9.35
CA SER A 101 -9.61 -4.98 -8.93
C SER A 101 -10.32 -4.18 -10.02
N GLU A 102 -11.61 -4.40 -10.17
CA GLU A 102 -12.48 -3.68 -11.08
C GLU A 102 -13.36 -2.68 -10.31
N SER A 103 -13.59 -1.50 -10.91
CA SER A 103 -14.52 -0.52 -10.37
C SER A 103 -15.95 -1.04 -10.48
N ALA A 104 -16.64 -1.17 -9.35
CA ALA A 104 -18.07 -1.49 -9.34
C ALA A 104 -18.89 -0.20 -9.32
N PRO A 105 -19.91 -0.06 -10.21
CA PRO A 105 -20.90 1.01 -10.09
C PRO A 105 -21.52 1.03 -8.69
N ASP A 106 -21.71 2.24 -8.15
CA ASP A 106 -22.36 2.49 -6.86
C ASP A 106 -21.65 1.88 -5.63
N GLN A 107 -20.34 1.59 -5.70
CA GLN A 107 -19.53 1.17 -4.54
C GLN A 107 -18.35 2.12 -4.27
N LEU A 108 -18.02 2.25 -2.98
CA LEU A 108 -16.83 2.98 -2.48
C LEU A 108 -15.51 2.22 -2.73
N GLU A 109 -15.58 0.89 -2.81
CA GLU A 109 -14.43 -0.01 -2.90
C GLU A 109 -14.46 -0.77 -4.23
N SER A 110 -13.29 -0.95 -4.85
CA SER A 110 -13.16 -1.79 -6.06
C SER A 110 -13.27 -3.28 -5.73
N LEU A 111 -13.87 -4.07 -6.61
CA LEU A 111 -14.06 -5.50 -6.39
C LEU A 111 -12.82 -6.28 -6.86
N PHE A 112 -12.31 -7.17 -6.00
CA PHE A 112 -11.26 -8.13 -6.31
C PHE A 112 -11.72 -9.09 -7.42
N THR A 113 -10.96 -9.18 -8.51
CA THR A 113 -11.32 -10.00 -9.68
C THR A 113 -11.08 -11.50 -9.47
N GLY A 114 -10.37 -11.87 -8.41
CA GLY A 114 -9.88 -13.24 -8.18
C GLY A 114 -8.41 -13.44 -8.52
N GLU A 115 -7.77 -12.48 -9.20
CA GLU A 115 -6.40 -12.59 -9.71
C GLU A 115 -5.38 -11.72 -8.97
N PHE A 116 -4.17 -12.27 -8.80
CA PHE A 116 -3.03 -11.60 -8.20
C PHE A 116 -1.98 -11.26 -9.24
N PHE A 117 -1.28 -10.14 -9.07
CA PHE A 117 -0.14 -9.80 -9.90
C PHE A 117 1.19 -10.01 -9.19
N ARG A 118 2.16 -10.42 -9.99
CA ARG A 118 3.57 -10.50 -9.63
C ARG A 118 4.17 -9.10 -9.73
N TYR A 119 5.20 -8.82 -8.95
CA TYR A 119 5.93 -7.55 -9.09
C TYR A 119 6.88 -7.62 -10.30
N GLU A 120 6.31 -7.46 -11.48
CA GLU A 120 6.96 -7.46 -12.79
C GLU A 120 6.19 -6.56 -13.77
N GLY A 121 6.77 -6.25 -14.94
CA GLY A 121 6.14 -5.38 -15.94
C GLY A 121 5.74 -4.00 -15.38
N GLU A 122 4.51 -3.55 -15.68
CA GLU A 122 3.97 -2.25 -15.26
C GLU A 122 4.09 -1.97 -13.76
N ALA A 123 3.98 -2.99 -12.90
CA ALA A 123 4.10 -2.82 -11.46
C ALA A 123 5.53 -2.44 -11.04
N LEU A 124 6.52 -3.03 -11.71
CA LEU A 124 7.95 -2.77 -11.50
C LEU A 124 8.36 -1.45 -12.14
N GLU A 125 7.97 -1.21 -13.40
CA GLU A 125 8.22 0.04 -14.14
C GLU A 125 7.55 1.25 -13.49
N GLY A 126 6.34 1.07 -12.97
CA GLY A 126 5.61 2.05 -12.17
C GLY A 126 6.10 2.17 -10.72
N GLU A 127 7.03 1.32 -10.29
CA GLU A 127 7.69 1.33 -8.98
C GLU A 127 6.73 1.21 -7.78
N TRP A 128 5.63 0.46 -7.93
CA TRP A 128 4.50 0.47 -6.99
C TRP A 128 4.92 0.06 -5.56
N VAL A 129 5.82 -0.91 -5.43
CA VAL A 129 6.39 -1.33 -4.13
C VAL A 129 7.22 -0.21 -3.50
N ALA A 130 8.08 0.45 -4.27
CA ALA A 130 8.94 1.52 -3.76
C ALA A 130 8.12 2.71 -3.28
N LYS A 131 7.07 3.08 -4.05
CA LYS A 131 6.13 4.15 -3.70
C LYS A 131 5.35 3.81 -2.42
N GLY A 132 4.73 2.64 -2.35
CA GLY A 132 3.98 2.22 -1.14
C GLY A 132 4.85 2.14 0.12
N LEU A 133 6.09 1.64 0.01
CA LEU A 133 7.04 1.63 1.13
C LEU A 133 7.48 3.05 1.54
N ALA A 134 7.66 3.96 0.58
CA ALA A 134 7.99 5.36 0.86
C ALA A 134 6.83 6.12 1.52
N VAL A 135 5.58 5.94 1.07
CA VAL A 135 4.39 6.52 1.72
C VAL A 135 4.28 5.99 3.16
N ASN A 136 4.33 4.67 3.36
CA ASN A 136 4.22 4.06 4.69
C ASN A 136 5.33 4.54 5.66
N GLN A 137 6.57 4.67 5.18
CA GLN A 137 7.66 5.18 6.01
C GLN A 137 7.48 6.67 6.35
N THR A 138 6.97 7.47 5.40
CA THR A 138 6.67 8.89 5.62
C THR A 138 5.50 9.06 6.62
N ALA A 139 4.48 8.20 6.55
CA ALA A 139 3.35 8.19 7.49
C ALA A 139 3.81 7.81 8.91
N TYR A 140 4.75 6.87 9.03
CA TYR A 140 5.33 6.48 10.32
C TYR A 140 6.13 7.62 10.96
N ASP A 141 6.96 8.32 10.18
CA ASP A 141 7.67 9.52 10.62
C ASP A 141 6.70 10.62 11.08
N PHE A 142 5.66 10.89 10.28
CA PHE A 142 4.61 11.86 10.62
C PHE A 142 3.91 11.47 11.93
N TYR A 143 3.57 10.20 12.12
CA TYR A 143 3.00 9.72 13.38
C TYR A 143 3.95 9.97 14.57
N LEU A 144 5.24 9.62 14.45
CA LEU A 144 6.20 9.77 15.53
C LEU A 144 6.43 11.22 15.93
N GLU A 145 6.52 12.14 14.97
CA GLU A 145 6.87 13.54 15.20
C GLU A 145 5.65 14.40 15.50
N GLU A 146 4.52 14.16 14.82
CA GLU A 146 3.38 15.06 14.80
C GLU A 146 2.16 14.57 15.59
N ILE A 147 1.95 13.25 15.72
CA ILE A 147 0.79 12.66 16.44
C ILE A 147 1.19 12.20 17.84
N LYS A 148 2.15 11.27 17.94
CA LYS A 148 2.51 10.54 19.17
C LYS A 148 2.96 11.44 20.32
N THR A 149 3.60 12.56 20.00
CA THR A 149 4.11 13.56 20.94
C THR A 149 3.04 14.59 21.35
N ARG A 150 1.87 14.59 20.70
CA ARG A 150 0.91 15.70 20.72
C ARG A 150 -0.27 15.41 21.65
N PRO A 151 -0.62 16.31 22.57
CA PRO A 151 -1.84 16.18 23.36
C PRO A 151 -3.08 16.27 22.47
N GLU A 152 -4.22 15.80 22.99
CA GLU A 152 -5.52 15.96 22.32
C GLU A 152 -5.87 17.43 22.08
N GLY A 153 -6.52 17.70 20.95
CA GLY A 153 -6.98 19.03 20.57
C GLY A 153 -7.01 19.25 19.07
N GLN A 154 -7.48 20.43 18.66
CA GLN A 154 -7.74 20.77 17.25
C GLN A 154 -6.57 20.47 16.31
N LEU A 155 -5.34 20.76 16.70
CA LEU A 155 -4.17 20.54 15.85
C LEU A 155 -3.84 19.05 15.67
N ARG A 156 -4.06 18.21 16.70
CA ARG A 156 -3.90 16.75 16.57
C ARG A 156 -5.01 16.15 15.72
N TYR A 157 -6.26 16.57 15.94
CA TYR A 157 -7.41 16.17 15.13
C TYR A 157 -7.19 16.48 13.63
N GLU A 158 -6.74 17.70 13.31
CA GLU A 158 -6.40 18.09 11.94
C GLU A 158 -5.28 17.24 11.33
N TYR A 159 -4.35 16.74 12.14
CA TYR A 159 -3.27 15.88 11.66
C TYR A 159 -3.71 14.43 11.50
N GLN A 160 -4.60 13.93 12.37
CA GLN A 160 -5.27 12.64 12.21
C GLN A 160 -6.14 12.64 10.93
N LEU A 161 -6.75 13.76 10.55
CA LEU A 161 -7.41 13.89 9.24
C LEU A 161 -6.43 13.76 8.06
N LEU A 162 -5.21 14.33 8.17
CA LEU A 162 -4.22 14.28 7.09
C LEU A 162 -3.58 12.90 6.89
N VAL A 163 -3.34 12.14 7.97
CA VAL A 163 -2.57 10.87 7.94
C VAL A 163 -3.38 9.62 8.30
N GLY A 164 -4.57 9.78 8.88
CA GLY A 164 -5.41 8.68 9.38
C GLY A 164 -6.04 7.80 8.30
N ASN A 165 -6.05 8.27 7.05
CA ASN A 165 -6.44 7.48 5.89
C ASN A 165 -5.27 7.47 4.89
N ILE A 166 -4.84 6.27 4.48
CA ILE A 166 -3.68 6.08 3.61
C ILE A 166 -3.90 6.65 2.22
N ASN A 167 -5.12 6.61 1.68
CA ASN A 167 -5.45 7.17 0.36
C ASN A 167 -5.35 8.70 0.39
N THR A 168 -5.91 9.31 1.45
CA THR A 168 -5.82 10.75 1.73
C THR A 168 -4.37 11.20 1.85
N PHE A 169 -3.57 10.50 2.65
CA PHE A 169 -2.14 10.81 2.84
C PHE A 169 -1.32 10.61 1.57
N GLU A 170 -1.58 9.53 0.81
CA GLU A 170 -0.95 9.26 -0.49
C GLU A 170 -1.24 10.37 -1.51
N THR A 171 -2.50 10.80 -1.61
CA THR A 171 -2.94 11.89 -2.50
C THR A 171 -2.23 13.21 -2.18
N ILE A 172 -1.99 13.50 -0.89
CA ILE A 172 -1.30 14.72 -0.46
C ILE A 172 0.22 14.62 -0.66
N ILE A 173 0.82 13.48 -0.30
CA ILE A 173 2.28 13.33 -0.20
C ILE A 173 2.92 12.85 -1.50
N ARG A 174 2.29 11.92 -2.22
CA ARG A 174 2.75 11.45 -3.53
C ARG A 174 2.20 12.32 -4.66
N ASP A 175 0.88 12.48 -4.71
CA ASP A 175 0.22 13.08 -5.89
C ASP A 175 0.13 14.61 -5.81
N GLN A 176 0.42 15.17 -4.63
CA GLN A 176 0.44 16.62 -4.35
C GLN A 176 -0.90 17.32 -4.63
N GLN A 177 -2.01 16.60 -4.40
CA GLN A 177 -3.38 17.06 -4.61
C GLN A 177 -4.11 17.27 -3.28
N GLU A 178 -5.20 18.06 -3.29
CA GLU A 178 -6.09 18.21 -2.13
C GLU A 178 -7.22 17.16 -2.22
N PRO A 179 -7.30 16.19 -1.29
CA PRO A 179 -8.33 15.15 -1.30
C PRO A 179 -9.73 15.73 -1.06
N ALA A 180 -10.72 15.25 -1.81
CA ALA A 180 -12.08 15.79 -1.80
C ALA A 180 -12.84 15.53 -0.48
N GLU A 181 -12.40 14.54 0.29
CA GLU A 181 -12.94 14.17 1.60
C GLU A 181 -12.48 15.08 2.75
N LEU A 182 -11.47 15.94 2.54
CA LEU A 182 -10.94 16.82 3.57
C LEU A 182 -11.70 18.16 3.69
N PRO A 183 -11.74 18.77 4.89
CA PRO A 183 -12.21 20.15 5.05
C PRO A 183 -11.41 21.11 4.17
N ALA A 184 -12.12 21.89 3.35
CA ALA A 184 -11.52 22.79 2.36
C ALA A 184 -10.45 23.72 2.97
N GLY A 185 -9.26 23.73 2.38
CA GLY A 185 -8.14 24.57 2.82
C GLY A 185 -7.35 24.01 4.00
N LEU A 186 -7.65 22.79 4.48
CA LEU A 186 -6.85 22.11 5.50
C LEU A 186 -5.43 21.82 4.99
N VAL A 187 -5.31 21.38 3.73
CA VAL A 187 -4.01 21.17 3.07
C VAL A 187 -3.26 22.50 2.95
N GLN A 188 -3.93 23.57 2.49
CA GLN A 188 -3.33 24.90 2.39
C GLN A 188 -2.90 25.48 3.76
N LYS A 189 -3.65 25.21 4.83
CA LYS A 189 -3.29 25.60 6.21
C LYS A 189 -1.96 24.98 6.64
N HIS A 190 -1.74 23.71 6.32
CA HIS A 190 -0.58 22.93 6.76
C HIS A 190 0.50 22.76 5.68
N HIS A 191 0.45 23.50 4.57
CA HIS A 191 1.33 23.35 3.40
C HIS A 191 2.84 23.25 3.73
N ARG A 192 3.34 23.98 4.73
CA ARG A 192 4.77 23.91 5.12
C ARG A 192 5.15 22.58 5.76
N LEU A 193 4.25 22.02 6.57
CA LEU A 193 4.43 20.70 7.18
C LEU A 193 4.39 19.63 6.09
N LEU A 194 3.40 19.70 5.21
CA LEU A 194 3.20 18.75 4.12
C LEU A 194 4.38 18.77 3.14
N ALA A 195 4.91 19.95 2.80
CA ALA A 195 6.11 20.09 1.97
C ALA A 195 7.37 19.43 2.58
N HIS A 196 7.51 19.45 3.91
CA HIS A 196 8.59 18.72 4.60
C HIS A 196 8.41 17.20 4.49
N TYR A 197 7.20 16.68 4.63
CA TYR A 197 6.93 15.25 4.46
C TYR A 197 6.98 14.79 2.99
N GLN A 198 6.61 15.64 2.02
CA GLN A 198 6.84 15.40 0.59
C GLN A 198 8.34 15.23 0.28
N GLN A 199 9.22 16.05 0.88
CA GLN A 199 10.67 15.88 0.75
C GLN A 199 11.17 14.57 1.38
N ARG A 200 10.61 14.13 2.52
CA ARG A 200 10.92 12.82 3.11
C ARG A 200 10.45 11.67 2.24
N TYR A 201 9.27 11.78 1.64
CA TYR A 201 8.75 10.79 0.69
C TYR A 201 9.70 10.62 -0.50
N GLU A 202 10.16 11.70 -1.13
CA GLU A 202 11.12 11.60 -2.24
C GLU A 202 12.46 10.96 -1.82
N TYR A 203 12.96 11.30 -0.63
CA TYR A 203 14.14 10.65 -0.04
C TYR A 203 13.92 9.15 0.18
N TYR A 204 12.77 8.75 0.73
CA TYR A 204 12.45 7.34 0.95
C TYR A 204 12.19 6.59 -0.36
N LEU A 205 11.56 7.21 -1.35
CA LEU A 205 11.35 6.64 -2.68
C LEU A 205 12.69 6.35 -3.37
N ALA A 206 13.61 7.31 -3.38
CA ALA A 206 14.96 7.12 -3.89
C ALA A 206 15.70 5.97 -3.18
N ARG A 207 15.61 5.90 -1.84
CA ARG A 207 16.18 4.81 -1.04
C ARG A 207 15.55 3.45 -1.38
N TRP A 208 14.23 3.35 -1.47
CA TRP A 208 13.53 2.09 -1.73
C TRP A 208 13.76 1.59 -3.16
N ARG A 209 13.83 2.48 -4.16
CA ARG A 209 14.31 2.16 -5.52
C ARG A 209 15.66 1.44 -5.48
N THR A 210 16.66 2.04 -4.82
CA THR A 210 18.00 1.43 -4.68
C THR A 210 17.96 0.10 -3.93
N GLN A 211 17.20 0.01 -2.83
CA GLN A 211 17.14 -1.22 -2.03
C GLN A 211 16.49 -2.37 -2.80
N LEU A 212 15.38 -2.13 -3.52
CA LEU A 212 14.69 -3.17 -4.30
C LEU A 212 15.55 -3.68 -5.46
N LEU A 213 16.27 -2.80 -6.16
CA LEU A 213 17.24 -3.23 -7.19
C LEU A 213 18.33 -4.18 -6.63
N LEU A 214 18.81 -3.94 -5.41
CA LEU A 214 19.77 -4.81 -4.71
C LEU A 214 19.14 -6.12 -4.18
N LEU A 215 17.81 -6.24 -4.22
CA LEU A 215 17.04 -7.41 -3.76
C LEU A 215 16.59 -8.29 -4.94
N GLU A 216 16.48 -7.70 -6.13
CA GLU A 216 16.02 -8.34 -7.38
C GLU A 216 17.16 -8.78 -8.31
N GLN A 217 18.41 -8.56 -7.92
CA GLN A 217 19.60 -9.11 -8.57
C GLN A 217 20.29 -10.19 -7.70
N PRO A 218 19.86 -11.47 -7.76
CA PRO A 218 20.54 -12.56 -7.05
C PRO A 218 21.97 -12.82 -7.58
N GLU A 219 22.24 -12.46 -8.83
CA GLU A 219 23.44 -12.89 -9.58
C GLU A 219 24.75 -12.22 -9.12
N MET A 220 24.72 -11.21 -8.26
CA MET A 220 25.93 -10.67 -7.63
C MET A 220 26.39 -11.44 -6.37
N VAL A 221 25.81 -12.62 -6.10
CA VAL A 221 26.36 -13.60 -5.13
C VAL A 221 26.72 -14.91 -5.85
N ASN A 222 27.77 -14.84 -6.69
CA ASN A 222 28.58 -15.96 -7.20
C ASN A 222 27.85 -17.29 -7.50
N TRP A 223 27.16 -17.37 -8.65
CA TRP A 223 27.05 -18.64 -9.38
C TRP A 223 26.94 -18.43 -10.91
N GLN A 224 27.74 -19.18 -11.66
CA GLN A 224 27.75 -19.33 -13.13
C GLN A 224 28.07 -20.83 -13.44
N PRO A 225 27.83 -21.39 -14.65
CA PRO A 225 27.42 -20.77 -15.95
C PRO A 225 26.10 -21.44 -16.50
N GLU A 226 25.62 -21.35 -17.75
CA GLU A 226 26.13 -20.91 -19.08
C GLU A 226 25.09 -20.09 -19.90
N GLU A 227 25.57 -19.36 -20.90
CA GLU A 227 24.81 -18.69 -21.99
C GLU A 227 24.57 -19.65 -23.20
N PRO A 228 23.94 -19.25 -24.34
CA PRO A 228 22.74 -18.43 -24.55
C PRO A 228 21.80 -19.01 -25.66
N ARG A 229 20.48 -18.69 -25.71
CA ARG A 229 19.67 -18.80 -26.97
C ARG A 229 18.55 -17.76 -27.15
N THR A 230 18.87 -16.75 -27.95
CA THR A 230 18.04 -16.02 -28.95
C THR A 230 16.54 -16.37 -29.13
N HIS A 231 15.65 -15.36 -29.10
CA HIS A 231 15.01 -14.77 -30.31
C HIS A 231 14.11 -13.55 -29.97
N LEU A 232 13.63 -12.84 -31.00
CA LEU A 232 13.12 -11.45 -30.99
C LEU A 232 11.56 -11.35 -30.82
N PRO A 233 10.86 -10.25 -31.18
CA PRO A 233 10.25 -9.36 -30.18
C PRO A 233 8.72 -9.25 -30.28
N TYR A 234 8.09 -8.63 -29.28
CA TYR A 234 6.73 -8.09 -29.42
C TYR A 234 6.69 -6.61 -29.01
N SER A 235 6.11 -5.79 -29.89
CA SER A 235 5.79 -4.38 -29.70
C SER A 235 4.28 -4.22 -29.67
N TRP A 236 3.72 -3.49 -28.70
CA TRP A 236 2.38 -2.92 -28.85
C TRP A 236 2.26 -1.54 -28.20
N HIS A 237 1.28 -0.78 -28.70
CA HIS A 237 1.15 0.66 -28.51
C HIS A 237 0.29 1.03 -27.31
N THR A 238 0.66 2.14 -26.67
CA THR A 238 -0.24 2.97 -25.86
C THR A 238 -1.38 3.50 -26.73
N ASN A 239 -2.59 3.60 -26.15
CA ASN A 239 -3.67 4.37 -26.76
C ASN A 239 -4.30 5.31 -25.71
N ASN A 240 -4.31 6.59 -26.06
CA ASN A 240 -4.69 7.71 -25.20
C ASN A 240 -6.19 8.02 -25.29
N TYR A 241 -6.72 8.70 -24.26
CA TYR A 241 -7.53 9.93 -24.37
C TYR A 241 -7.22 10.75 -23.09
N VAL A 242 -6.75 12.02 -23.03
CA VAL A 242 -6.96 13.26 -23.85
C VAL A 242 -8.41 13.73 -23.71
N HIS A 243 -8.78 14.94 -23.22
CA HIS A 243 -8.14 16.28 -23.06
C HIS A 243 -8.54 16.88 -21.67
N ASP A 244 -8.11 18.04 -21.15
CA ASP A 244 -7.67 19.32 -21.76
C ASP A 244 -6.67 20.10 -20.86
N ASP A 245 -5.83 20.92 -21.50
CA ASP A 245 -4.93 21.90 -20.85
C ASP A 245 -5.61 23.26 -20.64
N LEU A 246 -5.29 23.93 -19.52
CA LEU A 246 -5.56 25.36 -19.33
C LEU A 246 -4.36 26.07 -18.69
N ILE A 247 -3.33 26.38 -19.48
CA ILE A 247 -2.32 27.39 -19.11
C ILE A 247 -2.22 28.48 -20.19
N LEU A 248 -2.22 29.71 -19.69
CA LEU A 248 -2.15 30.96 -20.44
C LEU A 248 -0.80 31.16 -21.12
N SER A 249 -0.80 31.72 -22.33
CA SER A 249 0.25 32.64 -22.74
C SER A 249 -0.31 33.81 -23.54
N ASN A 250 -0.06 35.02 -23.04
CA ASN A 250 -0.17 36.29 -23.76
C ASN A 250 1.27 36.68 -24.12
N PRO A 251 1.57 37.20 -25.32
CA PRO A 251 1.86 38.65 -25.39
C PRO A 251 1.59 39.34 -26.73
N MET A 252 1.12 40.60 -26.67
CA MET A 252 1.12 41.63 -27.73
C MET A 252 0.28 41.31 -28.99
N GLY A 253 -0.45 42.26 -29.61
CA GLY A 253 -0.62 43.69 -29.37
C GLY A 253 -1.10 44.39 -30.67
N LEU A 254 -1.38 45.69 -30.59
CA LEU A 254 -1.76 46.64 -31.67
C LEU A 254 -3.27 46.85 -31.93
N ASN A 255 -3.66 48.12 -31.73
CA ASN A 255 -4.83 48.88 -32.20
C ASN A 255 -6.24 48.43 -31.76
#